data_AF-A0A3T0RMR6-F1
#
_entry.id   AF-A0A3T0RMR6-F1
#
_cell.length_a   1.000
_cell.length_b   1.000
_cell.length_c   1.000
_cell.angle_alpha   90.00
_cell.angle_beta   90.00
_cell.angle_gamma   90.00
#
_symmetry.space_group_name_H-M   'P 1'
#
loop_
_entity.id
_entity.type
_entity.pdbx_description
1 polymer ?
#
loop_
_entity_poly.entity_id
_entity_poly.type
_entity_poly.pdbx_seq_one_letter_code
_entity_poly.pdbx_strand_id
1 'polypeptide(L)'
;MKTNFKLAYLLALFLGLSAAAEAKTVCTMTFNSENEKQVFAQNLSPVGYENIELVPNNKNPLWLKEACQSQVKCDILLVSGHFGGLFFGEGNSQTLSIQSLISEREAKSCGNILDAKAVYLMGCNTLASKVKDHRTIDQYLRVLVNDGFPLNLAENVASARYLNFGQSMGEIMTQIFVNSKMIAGFDSTGPLGAQSAPLLQKAFNNTTLAEKNETGISAKALKTQFANHNMRVLNPTEIAVDPTLKNTMTSDPYTAQAAWKEILSTEASINKYYDFITRQELNSNLSAVIASDLAIRTRIETTFIKIIKTAAGLSAIQLKSLNFLKRFQIITNDVHTQSVLKITNSILSTQIDYVGADQLCEIFKEQQGLPLSAEAQGQINQSIYKDFLNKCRGEVSQQINFSPAFKCLKGDGTYRYDWACLTDNAYTLDIPACQYAKSRNQDPENADDMLWFCYSKMIDMGRLSRPGCLELTHSFSILGNQLKMNWNCLNRL
;
A
#
# COMPACT_ATOMS: atom_id res chain seq x y z
N MET A 1 -47.51 61.41 46.80
CA MET A 1 -47.77 60.15 46.06
C MET A 1 -46.63 59.18 46.36
N LYS A 2 -47.00 57.93 46.67
CA LYS A 2 -46.20 56.68 46.79
C LYS A 2 -45.18 56.56 45.61
N THR A 3 -44.00 55.92 45.64
CA THR A 3 -43.38 54.86 46.46
C THR A 3 -41.92 54.66 46.00
N ASN A 4 -41.02 54.32 46.94
CA ASN A 4 -39.83 53.44 46.90
C ASN A 4 -39.11 53.09 45.56
N PHE A 5 -37.78 53.27 45.54
CA PHE A 5 -36.87 52.33 44.88
C PHE A 5 -35.66 52.02 45.78
N LYS A 6 -35.66 50.81 46.34
CA LYS A 6 -34.54 50.17 47.03
C LYS A 6 -33.76 49.33 46.02
N LEU A 7 -32.43 49.38 46.18
CA LEU A 7 -31.51 48.23 46.11
C LEU A 7 -31.48 47.40 44.81
N ALA A 8 -30.41 47.59 44.01
CA ALA A 8 -29.93 46.58 43.07
C ALA A 8 -28.39 46.60 43.04
N TYR A 9 -27.79 45.86 43.97
CA TYR A 9 -26.40 45.43 43.96
C TYR A 9 -26.41 43.91 43.80
N LEU A 10 -25.42 43.37 43.07
CA LEU A 10 -25.16 41.96 42.79
C LEU A 10 -26.08 41.25 41.77
N LEU A 11 -25.64 41.26 40.50
CA LEU A 11 -25.78 40.09 39.63
C LEU A 11 -24.68 40.10 38.55
N ALA A 12 -23.42 39.92 38.98
CA ALA A 12 -22.28 39.76 38.09
C ALA A 12 -21.39 38.64 38.62
N LEU A 13 -21.80 37.39 38.41
CA LEU A 13 -20.97 36.19 38.53
C LEU A 13 -21.81 34.98 38.06
N PHE A 14 -21.16 34.04 37.36
CA PHE A 14 -21.70 32.83 36.72
C PHE A 14 -22.16 32.93 35.26
N LEU A 15 -21.34 33.53 34.40
CA LEU A 15 -21.09 32.89 33.10
C LEU A 15 -20.03 31.82 33.34
N GLY A 16 -20.49 30.65 33.79
CA GLY A 16 -19.67 29.45 33.75
C GLY A 16 -19.35 29.15 32.30
N LEU A 17 -18.13 29.46 31.87
CA LEU A 17 -17.50 28.78 30.75
C LEU A 17 -17.45 27.30 31.15
N SER A 18 -18.50 26.55 30.84
CA SER A 18 -18.39 25.12 30.68
C SER A 18 -17.34 24.93 29.60
N ALA A 19 -16.11 24.61 30.02
CA ALA A 19 -15.16 23.97 29.15
C ALA A 19 -15.87 22.70 28.66
N ALA A 20 -16.47 22.78 27.47
CA ALA A 20 -17.03 21.62 26.81
C ALA A 20 -15.86 20.65 26.67
N ALA A 21 -15.89 19.58 27.45
CA ALA A 21 -14.92 18.51 27.29
C ALA A 21 -15.03 18.07 25.83
N GLU A 22 -13.92 18.17 25.10
CA GLU A 22 -13.84 17.79 23.69
C GLU A 22 -14.40 16.36 23.54
N ALA A 23 -15.39 16.18 22.65
CA ALA A 23 -16.06 14.90 22.49
C ALA A 23 -15.05 13.82 22.08
N LYS A 24 -15.06 12.68 22.78
CA LYS A 24 -14.14 11.59 22.47
C LYS A 24 -14.65 10.85 21.24
N THR A 25 -13.74 10.44 20.36
CA THR A 25 -14.16 9.86 19.07
C THR A 25 -13.53 8.50 18.81
N VAL A 26 -14.35 7.53 18.42
CA VAL A 26 -13.94 6.28 17.78
C VAL A 26 -14.13 6.45 16.28
N CYS A 27 -13.02 6.55 15.56
CA CYS A 27 -13.02 6.49 14.11
C CYS A 27 -12.91 5.04 13.65
N THR A 28 -13.65 4.72 12.60
CA THR A 28 -13.67 3.40 11.97
C THR A 28 -13.35 3.53 10.49
N MET A 29 -12.59 2.57 9.97
CA MET A 29 -12.34 2.35 8.55
C MET A 29 -12.77 0.91 8.24
N THR A 30 -14.00 0.75 7.78
CA THR A 30 -14.59 -0.57 7.54
C THR A 30 -14.53 -0.93 6.06
N PHE A 31 -13.77 -1.97 5.71
CA PHE A 31 -13.64 -2.43 4.33
C PHE A 31 -14.42 -3.71 4.04
N ASN A 32 -14.62 -4.57 5.04
CA ASN A 32 -15.20 -5.90 4.82
C ASN A 32 -16.44 -6.19 5.69
N SER A 33 -16.38 -5.94 6.99
CA SER A 33 -17.42 -6.35 7.93
C SER A 33 -17.60 -5.31 9.04
N GLU A 34 -18.86 -5.04 9.38
CA GLU A 34 -19.25 -4.11 10.44
C GLU A 34 -19.16 -4.73 11.86
N ASN A 35 -18.86 -6.03 11.97
CA ASN A 35 -18.93 -6.77 13.24
C ASN A 35 -18.07 -6.13 14.35
N GLU A 36 -16.80 -5.81 14.06
CA GLU A 36 -15.90 -5.17 15.02
C GLU A 36 -16.37 -3.76 15.38
N LYS A 37 -16.79 -2.98 14.38
CA LYS A 37 -17.29 -1.62 14.56
C LYS A 37 -18.50 -1.57 15.48
N GLN A 38 -19.45 -2.51 15.30
CA GLN A 38 -20.63 -2.60 16.17
C GLN A 38 -20.26 -2.88 17.63
N VAL A 39 -19.27 -3.76 17.88
CA VAL A 39 -18.80 -4.04 19.25
C VAL A 39 -18.17 -2.80 19.88
N PHE A 40 -17.34 -2.06 19.14
CA PHE A 40 -16.78 -0.80 19.64
C PHE A 40 -17.88 0.22 19.97
N ALA A 41 -18.84 0.43 19.06
CA ALA A 41 -19.94 1.35 19.27
C ALA A 41 -20.77 0.98 20.51
N GLN A 42 -21.13 -0.29 20.68
CA GLN A 42 -21.92 -0.76 21.83
C GLN A 42 -21.21 -0.56 23.17
N ASN A 43 -19.88 -0.68 23.21
CA ASN A 43 -19.11 -0.64 24.46
C ASN A 43 -18.55 0.74 24.81
N LEU A 44 -18.38 1.63 23.84
CA LEU A 44 -17.76 2.95 24.04
C LEU A 44 -18.74 4.11 23.98
N SER A 45 -19.88 4.00 23.28
CA SER A 45 -20.92 5.05 23.30
C SER A 45 -21.45 5.33 24.72
N PRO A 46 -21.71 4.33 25.58
CA PRO A 46 -22.11 4.58 26.97
C PRO A 46 -21.03 5.27 27.82
N VAL A 47 -19.78 5.29 27.35
CA VAL A 47 -18.63 5.95 27.99
C VAL A 47 -18.41 7.36 27.41
N GLY A 48 -19.28 7.81 26.49
CA GLY A 48 -19.25 9.15 25.91
C GLY A 48 -18.42 9.29 24.64
N TYR A 49 -18.12 8.18 23.95
CA TYR A 49 -17.49 8.23 22.63
C TYR A 49 -18.53 8.38 21.51
N GLU A 50 -18.24 9.26 20.55
CA GLU A 50 -18.92 9.33 19.27
C GLU A 50 -18.27 8.37 18.26
N ASN A 51 -19.06 7.78 17.37
CA ASN A 51 -18.58 6.83 16.37
C ASN A 51 -18.62 7.48 14.99
N ILE A 52 -17.50 7.51 14.28
CA ILE A 52 -17.36 8.10 12.95
C ILE A 52 -16.84 7.02 11.99
N GLU A 53 -17.57 6.77 10.90
CA GLU A 53 -17.06 5.98 9.77
C GLU A 53 -16.34 6.91 8.80
N LEU A 54 -15.07 6.62 8.52
CA LEU A 54 -14.22 7.42 7.65
C LEU A 54 -14.27 6.95 6.19
N VAL A 55 -14.55 5.66 5.96
CA VAL A 55 -14.63 5.14 4.60
C VAL A 55 -16.01 5.48 4.03
N PRO A 56 -16.09 6.28 2.95
CA PRO A 56 -17.36 6.63 2.37
C PRO A 56 -17.96 5.44 1.61
N ASN A 57 -19.28 5.43 1.48
CA ASN A 57 -19.99 4.43 0.66
C ASN A 57 -19.78 4.64 -0.85
N ASN A 58 -19.25 5.81 -1.26
CA ASN A 58 -18.91 6.09 -2.65
C ASN A 58 -17.51 5.52 -2.96
N LYS A 59 -17.23 5.22 -4.24
CA LYS A 59 -15.94 4.65 -4.67
C LYS A 59 -14.84 5.71 -4.86
N ASN A 60 -14.90 6.80 -4.12
CA ASN A 60 -13.94 7.89 -4.24
C ASN A 60 -12.50 7.40 -3.95
N PRO A 61 -11.59 7.40 -4.93
CA PRO A 61 -10.20 6.98 -4.71
C PRO A 61 -9.40 7.96 -3.84
N LEU A 62 -9.91 9.18 -3.61
CA LEU A 62 -9.29 10.22 -2.78
C LEU A 62 -9.85 10.26 -1.35
N TRP A 63 -10.67 9.27 -0.95
CA TRP A 63 -11.39 9.29 0.32
C TRP A 63 -10.49 9.49 1.54
N LEU A 64 -9.29 8.90 1.56
CA LEU A 64 -8.37 9.03 2.71
C LEU A 64 -7.91 10.48 2.85
N LYS A 65 -7.54 11.12 1.74
CA LYS A 65 -7.11 12.52 1.72
C LYS A 65 -8.24 13.44 2.19
N GLU A 66 -9.46 13.19 1.73
CA GLU A 66 -10.66 13.92 2.19
C GLU A 66 -10.93 13.70 3.68
N ALA A 67 -10.80 12.47 4.17
CA ALA A 67 -10.91 12.15 5.58
C ALA A 67 -9.87 12.93 6.40
N CYS A 68 -8.62 12.96 5.97
CA CYS A 68 -7.57 13.75 6.63
C CYS A 68 -7.88 15.27 6.63
N GLN A 69 -8.51 15.78 5.56
CA GLN A 69 -8.90 17.19 5.43
C GLN A 69 -10.13 17.57 6.25
N SER A 70 -10.99 16.60 6.61
CA SER A 70 -12.23 16.82 7.36
C SER A 70 -12.05 17.38 8.79
N GLN A 71 -10.80 17.45 9.29
CA GLN A 71 -10.44 17.86 10.65
C GLN A 71 -11.00 16.94 11.75
N VAL A 72 -11.56 15.77 11.41
CA VAL A 72 -11.96 14.76 12.40
C VAL A 72 -10.75 14.31 13.22
N LYS A 73 -10.90 14.37 14.55
CA LYS A 73 -9.90 13.92 15.52
C LYS A 73 -10.32 12.59 16.11
N CYS A 74 -9.47 11.58 15.95
CA CYS A 74 -9.73 10.23 16.44
C CYS A 74 -8.99 10.01 17.76
N ASP A 75 -9.70 9.63 18.82
CA ASP A 75 -9.06 9.11 20.03
C ASP A 75 -8.72 7.63 19.88
N ILE A 76 -9.60 6.88 19.21
CA ILE A 76 -9.43 5.47 18.88
C ILE A 76 -9.65 5.32 17.38
N LEU A 77 -8.78 4.56 16.71
CA LEU A 77 -8.93 4.19 15.31
C LEU A 77 -9.08 2.68 15.18
N LEU A 78 -10.16 2.23 14.57
CA LEU A 78 -10.39 0.82 14.20
C LEU A 78 -10.34 0.68 12.68
N VAL A 79 -9.46 -0.16 12.18
CA VAL A 79 -9.35 -0.52 10.76
C VAL A 79 -9.73 -1.99 10.62
N SER A 80 -10.82 -2.29 9.91
CA SER A 80 -11.35 -3.66 9.76
C SER A 80 -11.41 -4.08 8.30
N GLY A 81 -10.69 -5.15 7.95
CA GLY A 81 -10.64 -5.69 6.60
C GLY A 81 -9.64 -6.82 6.43
N HIS A 82 -9.69 -7.48 5.28
CA HIS A 82 -8.59 -8.35 4.88
C HIS A 82 -7.32 -7.53 4.72
N PHE A 83 -6.16 -8.13 5.02
CA PHE A 83 -4.88 -7.46 4.91
C PHE A 83 -3.81 -8.35 4.28
N GLY A 84 -3.15 -7.79 3.28
CA GLY A 84 -2.02 -8.40 2.57
C GLY A 84 -1.06 -7.34 2.02
N GLY A 85 -0.83 -6.25 2.76
CA GLY A 85 -0.10 -5.06 2.28
C GLY A 85 -0.98 -3.87 1.90
N LEU A 86 -2.29 -4.09 1.83
CA LEU A 86 -3.34 -3.09 1.86
C LEU A 86 -4.52 -3.65 2.67
N PHE A 87 -5.39 -2.80 3.18
CA PHE A 87 -6.72 -3.22 3.65
C PHE A 87 -7.71 -3.23 2.50
N PHE A 88 -8.54 -4.27 2.45
CA PHE A 88 -9.57 -4.48 1.43
C PHE A 88 -10.69 -5.37 1.98
N GLY A 89 -11.82 -5.44 1.27
CA GLY A 89 -12.90 -6.39 1.52
C GLY A 89 -13.42 -7.01 0.24
N GLU A 90 -14.57 -7.69 0.32
CA GLU A 90 -15.20 -8.29 -0.85
C GLU A 90 -15.80 -7.24 -1.82
N GLY A 91 -16.13 -7.68 -3.03
CA GLY A 91 -16.92 -6.91 -3.98
C GLY A 91 -16.21 -5.72 -4.62
N ASN A 92 -16.70 -4.51 -4.33
CA ASN A 92 -16.18 -3.22 -4.82
C ASN A 92 -15.80 -2.31 -3.64
N SER A 93 -15.34 -2.91 -2.54
CA SER A 93 -14.92 -2.17 -1.36
C SER A 93 -13.75 -1.23 -1.68
N GLN A 94 -13.69 -0.13 -0.92
CA GLN A 94 -12.53 0.75 -0.93
C GLN A 94 -11.28 0.01 -0.47
N THR A 95 -10.12 0.55 -0.82
CA THR A 95 -8.83 0.01 -0.38
C THR A 95 -8.02 1.05 0.37
N LEU A 96 -7.22 0.59 1.35
CA LEU A 96 -6.27 1.43 2.07
C LEU A 96 -4.87 0.82 1.96
N SER A 97 -4.04 1.38 1.09
CA SER A 97 -2.66 0.93 0.95
C SER A 97 -1.77 1.47 2.08
N ILE A 98 -0.75 0.70 2.44
CA ILE A 98 0.30 1.16 3.37
C ILE A 98 1.02 2.40 2.83
N GLN A 99 1.25 2.45 1.51
CA GLN A 99 1.90 3.59 0.87
C GLN A 99 1.07 4.87 1.04
N SER A 100 -0.26 4.78 0.95
CA SER A 100 -1.16 5.92 1.21
C SER A 100 -1.02 6.42 2.65
N LEU A 101 -1.03 5.51 3.63
CA LEU A 101 -0.84 5.87 5.04
C LEU A 101 0.52 6.53 5.32
N ILE A 102 1.60 5.99 4.74
CA ILE A 102 2.94 6.58 4.83
C ILE A 102 2.95 7.99 4.21
N SER A 103 2.37 8.14 3.01
CA SER A 103 2.36 9.41 2.29
C SER A 103 1.60 10.50 3.06
N GLU A 104 0.43 10.18 3.62
CA GLU A 104 -0.36 11.11 4.43
C GLU A 104 0.31 11.42 5.78
N ARG A 105 1.08 10.48 6.35
CA ARG A 105 1.91 10.72 7.53
C ARG A 105 3.06 11.69 7.23
N GLU A 106 3.79 11.46 6.14
CA GLU A 106 4.92 12.29 5.70
C GLU A 106 4.47 13.70 5.30
N ALA A 107 3.30 13.82 4.65
CA ALA A 107 2.68 15.09 4.31
C ALA A 107 2.16 15.88 5.53
N LYS A 108 2.10 15.24 6.71
CA LYS A 108 1.55 15.80 7.97
C LYS A 108 0.10 16.29 7.84
N SER A 109 -0.63 15.80 6.85
CA SER A 109 -2.03 16.14 6.56
C SER A 109 -3.01 15.39 7.46
N CYS A 110 -2.60 14.25 8.03
CA CYS A 110 -3.51 13.31 8.67
C CYS A 110 -3.25 13.09 10.18
N GLY A 111 -2.59 14.02 10.85
CA GLY A 111 -2.26 13.91 12.28
C GLY A 111 -3.48 13.63 13.16
N ASN A 112 -4.61 14.30 12.90
CA ASN A 112 -5.84 14.13 13.69
C ASN A 112 -6.42 12.71 13.66
N ILE A 113 -6.13 11.92 12.61
CA ILE A 113 -6.57 10.53 12.48
C ILE A 113 -5.46 9.55 12.90
N LEU A 114 -4.23 9.78 12.42
CA LEU A 114 -3.11 8.85 12.61
C LEU A 114 -2.41 8.98 13.97
N ASP A 115 -2.70 10.03 14.74
CA ASP A 115 -2.21 10.21 16.11
C ASP A 115 -3.22 9.73 17.17
N ALA A 116 -4.17 8.88 16.77
CA ALA A 116 -5.11 8.24 17.70
C ALA A 116 -4.36 7.57 18.86
N LYS A 117 -4.90 7.66 20.08
CA LYS A 117 -4.28 7.09 21.29
C LYS A 117 -4.17 5.56 21.19
N ALA A 118 -5.17 4.92 20.60
CA ALA A 118 -5.18 3.49 20.34
C ALA A 118 -5.61 3.18 18.91
N VAL A 119 -4.91 2.24 18.29
CA VAL A 119 -5.17 1.79 16.91
C VAL A 119 -5.39 0.28 16.91
N TYR A 120 -6.45 -0.16 16.24
CA TYR A 120 -6.85 -1.56 16.11
C TYR A 120 -6.85 -1.96 14.64
N LEU A 121 -5.94 -2.86 14.26
CA LEU A 121 -5.71 -3.29 12.89
C LEU A 121 -6.24 -4.73 12.72
N MET A 122 -7.54 -4.83 12.46
CA MET A 122 -8.29 -6.08 12.39
C MET A 122 -8.17 -6.70 10.99
N GLY A 123 -7.01 -7.31 10.75
CA GLY A 123 -6.68 -8.07 9.55
C GLY A 123 -5.47 -8.97 9.76
N CYS A 124 -5.34 -10.06 9.01
CA CYS A 124 -4.18 -10.94 9.07
C CYS A 124 -2.88 -10.17 8.81
N ASN A 125 -1.77 -10.54 9.44
CA ASN A 125 -0.43 -10.01 9.17
C ASN A 125 -0.26 -8.47 9.37
N THR A 126 -1.24 -7.76 9.93
CA THR A 126 -1.17 -6.30 10.12
C THR A 126 0.00 -5.87 11.00
N LEU A 127 0.43 -6.73 11.93
CA LEU A 127 1.61 -6.55 12.76
C LEU A 127 2.62 -7.68 12.57
N ALA A 128 2.68 -8.28 11.38
CA ALA A 128 3.63 -9.33 11.07
C ALA A 128 5.08 -8.91 11.35
N SER A 129 5.77 -9.73 12.14
CA SER A 129 7.23 -9.73 12.28
C SER A 129 7.90 -10.37 11.05
N LYS A 130 9.24 -10.37 11.05
CA LYS A 130 10.07 -11.12 10.10
C LYS A 130 10.26 -12.61 10.49
N VAL A 131 9.51 -13.10 11.47
CA VAL A 131 9.51 -14.53 11.81
C VAL A 131 8.84 -15.28 10.65
N LYS A 132 9.63 -16.15 10.00
CA LYS A 132 9.17 -16.94 8.87
C LYS A 132 8.14 -17.97 9.34
N ASP A 133 7.14 -18.21 8.50
CA ASP A 133 6.31 -19.40 8.63
C ASP A 133 6.88 -20.57 7.79
N HIS A 134 6.06 -21.59 7.53
CA HIS A 134 6.44 -22.80 6.80
C HIS A 134 6.67 -22.59 5.30
N ARG A 135 6.33 -21.43 4.74
CA ARG A 135 6.41 -21.15 3.29
C ARG A 135 7.76 -20.54 2.92
N THR A 136 8.18 -20.77 1.67
CA THR A 136 9.25 -19.99 1.05
C THR A 136 8.73 -18.63 0.57
N ILE A 137 9.66 -17.72 0.26
CA ILE A 137 9.30 -16.38 -0.25
C ILE A 137 8.56 -16.45 -1.60
N ASP A 138 8.98 -17.36 -2.50
CA ASP A 138 8.30 -17.61 -3.78
C ASP A 138 6.90 -18.20 -3.59
N GLN A 139 6.76 -19.17 -2.68
CA GLN A 139 5.43 -19.72 -2.35
C GLN A 139 4.50 -18.64 -1.82
N TYR A 140 4.98 -17.76 -0.95
CA TYR A 140 4.16 -16.67 -0.42
C TYR A 140 3.82 -15.62 -1.48
N LEU A 141 4.79 -15.23 -2.32
CA LEU A 141 4.57 -14.33 -3.45
C LEU A 141 3.45 -14.86 -4.37
N ARG A 142 3.52 -16.15 -4.72
CA ARG A 142 2.54 -16.79 -5.58
C ARG A 142 1.15 -16.84 -4.97
N VAL A 143 1.04 -17.05 -3.65
CA VAL A 143 -0.26 -16.94 -2.94
C VAL A 143 -0.83 -15.54 -3.11
N LEU A 144 -0.04 -14.49 -2.85
CA LEU A 144 -0.51 -13.11 -3.00
C LEU A 144 -0.93 -12.79 -4.44
N VAL A 145 -0.13 -13.17 -5.44
CA VAL A 145 -0.49 -12.93 -6.84
C VAL A 145 -1.76 -13.69 -7.22
N ASN A 146 -1.92 -14.95 -6.79
CA ASN A 146 -3.13 -15.74 -7.01
C ASN A 146 -4.38 -15.14 -6.34
N ASP A 147 -4.20 -14.45 -5.21
CA ASP A 147 -5.23 -13.67 -4.54
C ASP A 147 -5.51 -12.32 -5.22
N GLY A 148 -4.82 -12.02 -6.33
CA GLY A 148 -5.03 -10.85 -7.18
C GLY A 148 -4.11 -9.68 -6.88
N PHE A 149 -3.19 -9.78 -5.92
CA PHE A 149 -2.32 -8.65 -5.59
C PHE A 149 -1.43 -8.30 -6.78
N PRO A 150 -1.32 -7.01 -7.16
CA PRO A 150 -0.33 -6.57 -8.14
C PRO A 150 1.06 -7.00 -7.70
N LEU A 151 1.87 -7.45 -8.65
CA LEU A 151 3.17 -8.07 -8.38
C LEU A 151 4.08 -7.19 -7.52
N ASN A 152 4.21 -5.90 -7.86
CA ASN A 152 5.05 -4.97 -7.11
C ASN A 152 4.65 -4.90 -5.62
N LEU A 153 3.36 -4.93 -5.33
CA LEU A 153 2.84 -4.94 -3.98
C LEU A 153 3.08 -6.29 -3.30
N ALA A 154 2.81 -7.38 -4.01
CA ALA A 154 3.05 -8.73 -3.52
C ALA A 154 4.54 -8.95 -3.15
N GLU A 155 5.47 -8.47 -3.98
CA GLU A 155 6.90 -8.55 -3.71
C GLU A 155 7.33 -7.71 -2.49
N ASN A 156 6.79 -6.49 -2.33
CA ASN A 156 7.04 -5.67 -1.15
C ASN A 156 6.55 -6.33 0.14
N VAL A 157 5.38 -6.97 0.08
CA VAL A 157 4.78 -7.68 1.23
C VAL A 157 5.57 -8.95 1.56
N ALA A 158 5.99 -9.70 0.55
CA ALA A 158 6.86 -10.85 0.71
C ALA A 158 8.23 -10.44 1.30
N SER A 159 8.80 -9.33 0.83
CA SER A 159 10.04 -8.76 1.37
C SER A 159 9.91 -8.38 2.84
N ALA A 160 8.87 -7.64 3.21
CA ALA A 160 8.60 -7.22 4.59
C ALA A 160 8.50 -8.42 5.55
N ARG A 161 7.98 -9.55 5.07
CA ARG A 161 7.80 -10.78 5.85
C ARG A 161 9.01 -11.70 5.91
N TYR A 162 9.72 -11.93 4.80
CA TYR A 162 10.70 -13.03 4.70
C TYR A 162 12.16 -12.59 4.56
N LEU A 163 12.42 -11.33 4.19
CA LEU A 163 13.79 -10.83 4.07
C LEU A 163 14.29 -10.27 5.39
N ASN A 164 15.58 -10.47 5.66
CA ASN A 164 16.25 -10.05 6.90
C ASN A 164 16.73 -8.59 6.89
N PHE A 165 16.28 -7.81 5.91
CA PHE A 165 16.51 -6.38 5.79
C PHE A 165 15.17 -5.66 5.58
N GLY A 166 15.20 -4.35 5.66
CA GLY A 166 14.01 -3.52 5.63
C GLY A 166 13.16 -3.71 6.88
N GLN A 167 11.99 -3.11 6.85
CA GLN A 167 11.07 -3.09 7.97
C GLN A 167 10.10 -4.28 7.89
N SER A 168 9.71 -4.80 9.04
CA SER A 168 8.55 -5.67 9.20
C SER A 168 7.26 -4.86 9.13
N MET A 169 6.12 -5.51 8.90
CA MET A 169 4.83 -4.81 8.87
C MET A 169 4.53 -4.14 10.22
N GLY A 170 4.87 -4.79 11.33
CA GLY A 170 4.72 -4.20 12.67
C GLY A 170 5.56 -2.93 12.87
N GLU A 171 6.79 -2.87 12.33
CA GLU A 171 7.63 -1.68 12.38
C GLU A 171 7.09 -0.56 11.48
N ILE A 172 6.57 -0.89 10.29
CA ILE A 172 5.93 0.08 9.39
C ILE A 172 4.70 0.70 10.08
N MET A 173 3.81 -0.12 10.65
CA MET A 173 2.63 0.38 11.37
C MET A 173 3.01 1.23 12.58
N THR A 174 4.07 0.85 13.31
CA THR A 174 4.60 1.66 14.43
C THR A 174 5.06 3.04 13.95
N GLN A 175 5.63 3.16 12.75
CA GLN A 175 6.02 4.46 12.20
C GLN A 175 4.83 5.29 11.72
N ILE A 176 3.82 4.66 11.13
CA ILE A 176 2.58 5.34 10.71
C ILE A 176 1.86 5.92 11.93
N PHE A 177 1.74 5.14 13.01
CA PHE A 177 1.01 5.46 14.23
C PHE A 177 1.96 5.74 15.41
N VAL A 178 3.04 6.48 15.15
CA VAL A 178 4.15 6.67 16.12
C VAL A 178 3.73 7.37 17.42
N ASN A 179 2.65 8.14 17.40
CA ASN A 179 2.13 8.87 18.56
C ASN A 179 1.09 8.06 19.36
N SER A 180 0.74 6.85 18.91
CA SER A 180 -0.22 6.00 19.60
C SER A 180 0.39 5.34 20.83
N LYS A 181 -0.38 5.27 21.92
CA LYS A 181 -0.02 4.50 23.12
C LYS A 181 -0.17 2.99 22.90
N MET A 182 -1.01 2.60 21.95
CA MET A 182 -1.29 1.20 21.68
C MET A 182 -1.61 0.96 20.21
N ILE A 183 -0.97 -0.03 19.59
CA ILE A 183 -1.40 -0.62 18.33
C ILE A 183 -1.66 -2.10 18.58
N ALA A 184 -2.89 -2.55 18.31
CA ALA A 184 -3.27 -3.96 18.36
C ALA A 184 -3.53 -4.50 16.95
N GLY A 185 -3.09 -5.72 16.68
CA GLY A 185 -3.22 -6.37 15.37
C GLY A 185 -2.65 -7.78 15.39
N PHE A 186 -2.40 -8.38 14.23
CA PHE A 186 -2.07 -9.80 14.14
C PHE A 186 -0.69 -10.04 13.52
N ASP A 187 0.11 -10.93 14.11
CA ASP A 187 1.43 -11.32 13.56
C ASP A 187 1.35 -12.28 12.37
N SER A 188 0.24 -13.00 12.29
CA SER A 188 -0.05 -14.04 11.32
C SER A 188 -1.56 -14.04 11.03
N THR A 189 -2.27 -15.13 11.25
CA THR A 189 -3.72 -15.21 11.00
C THR A 189 -4.55 -14.46 12.04
N GLY A 190 -5.43 -13.56 11.58
CA GLY A 190 -6.51 -12.97 12.37
C GLY A 190 -7.85 -13.70 12.13
N PRO A 191 -8.77 -13.74 13.12
CA PRO A 191 -10.09 -14.33 12.94
C PRO A 191 -10.99 -13.47 12.04
N LEU A 192 -11.99 -14.09 11.43
CA LEU A 192 -13.03 -13.38 10.68
C LEU A 192 -13.88 -12.49 11.62
N GLY A 193 -14.54 -11.46 11.08
CA GLY A 193 -15.31 -10.50 11.88
C GLY A 193 -16.36 -11.12 12.79
N ALA A 194 -17.10 -12.11 12.30
CA ALA A 194 -18.09 -12.84 13.09
C ALA A 194 -17.47 -13.62 14.27
N GLN A 195 -16.20 -14.01 14.15
CA GLN A 195 -15.44 -14.72 15.20
C GLN A 195 -14.69 -13.73 16.12
N SER A 196 -14.23 -12.60 15.58
CA SER A 196 -13.50 -11.58 16.33
C SER A 196 -14.43 -10.79 17.27
N ALA A 197 -15.67 -10.49 16.85
CA ALA A 197 -16.65 -9.73 17.62
C ALA A 197 -16.91 -10.30 19.03
N PRO A 198 -17.24 -11.58 19.23
CA PRO A 198 -17.44 -12.13 20.58
C PRO A 198 -16.17 -12.10 21.43
N LEU A 199 -14.98 -12.18 20.82
CA LEU A 199 -13.70 -12.05 21.54
C LEU A 199 -13.46 -10.61 21.99
N LEU A 200 -13.74 -9.63 21.12
CA LEU A 200 -13.71 -8.20 21.48
C LEU A 200 -14.70 -7.89 22.59
N GLN A 201 -15.93 -8.43 22.54
CA GLN A 201 -16.92 -8.21 23.59
C GLN A 201 -16.42 -8.73 24.94
N LYS A 202 -15.83 -9.92 24.97
CA LYS A 202 -15.19 -10.45 26.20
C LYS A 202 -14.02 -9.58 26.66
N ALA A 203 -13.24 -9.02 25.73
CA ALA A 203 -12.13 -8.13 26.07
C ALA A 203 -12.63 -6.81 26.68
N PHE A 204 -13.70 -6.22 26.13
CA PHE A 204 -14.36 -5.04 26.69
C PHE A 204 -14.97 -5.28 28.07
N ASN A 205 -15.57 -6.45 28.30
CA ASN A 205 -16.11 -6.83 29.61
C ASN A 205 -15.01 -6.93 30.68
N ASN A 206 -13.80 -7.32 30.27
CA ASN A 206 -12.63 -7.44 31.13
C ASN A 206 -11.75 -6.17 31.14
N THR A 207 -12.25 -5.05 30.62
CA THR A 207 -11.54 -3.76 30.59
C THR A 207 -12.20 -2.79 31.56
N THR A 208 -11.40 -2.14 32.41
CA THR A 208 -11.89 -1.16 33.38
C THR A 208 -12.39 0.12 32.72
N LEU A 209 -13.21 0.92 33.41
CA LEU A 209 -13.68 2.20 32.89
C LEU A 209 -12.53 3.18 32.60
N ALA A 210 -11.46 3.15 33.39
CA ALA A 210 -10.27 3.98 33.17
C ALA A 210 -9.57 3.60 31.85
N GLU A 211 -9.34 2.30 31.62
CA GLU A 211 -8.74 1.81 30.38
C GLU A 211 -9.65 2.06 29.15
N LYS A 212 -10.98 1.89 29.29
CA LYS A 212 -11.94 2.25 28.22
C LYS A 212 -11.81 3.71 27.80
N ASN A 213 -11.56 4.60 28.77
CA ASN A 213 -11.39 6.03 28.54
C ASN A 213 -10.03 6.41 27.96
N GLU A 214 -9.03 5.53 28.03
CA GLU A 214 -7.67 5.80 27.56
C GLU A 214 -7.40 5.15 26.20
N THR A 215 -7.63 3.84 26.10
CA THR A 215 -7.32 3.05 24.90
C THR A 215 -8.52 2.28 24.34
N GLY A 216 -9.66 2.27 25.03
CA GLY A 216 -10.85 1.52 24.64
C GLY A 216 -10.87 0.09 25.18
N ILE A 217 -9.82 -0.68 24.92
CA ILE A 217 -9.64 -2.05 25.45
C ILE A 217 -8.28 -2.17 26.13
N SER A 218 -8.21 -2.88 27.24
CA SER A 218 -6.97 -3.22 27.92
C SER A 218 -6.07 -4.11 27.04
N ALA A 219 -4.78 -3.78 26.95
CA ALA A 219 -3.79 -4.63 26.29
C ALA A 219 -3.75 -6.05 26.86
N LYS A 220 -3.94 -6.19 28.18
CA LYS A 220 -4.01 -7.50 28.86
C LYS A 220 -5.24 -8.28 28.41
N ALA A 221 -6.41 -7.64 28.40
CA ALA A 221 -7.66 -8.26 27.97
C ALA A 221 -7.59 -8.74 26.51
N LEU A 222 -7.03 -7.93 25.61
CA LEU A 222 -6.80 -8.30 24.21
C LEU A 222 -5.92 -9.55 24.10
N LYS A 223 -4.74 -9.55 24.72
CA LYS A 223 -3.81 -10.70 24.69
C LYS A 223 -4.45 -11.96 25.25
N THR A 224 -5.26 -11.85 26.30
CA THR A 224 -5.96 -13.00 26.89
C THR A 224 -7.03 -13.55 25.95
N GLN A 225 -7.91 -12.70 25.40
CA GLN A 225 -9.02 -13.19 24.57
C GLN A 225 -8.56 -13.68 23.18
N PHE A 226 -7.47 -13.12 22.66
CA PHE A 226 -6.91 -13.49 21.36
C PHE A 226 -5.65 -14.37 21.46
N ALA A 227 -5.43 -15.06 22.59
CA ALA A 227 -4.24 -15.89 22.81
C ALA A 227 -4.00 -16.93 21.69
N ASN A 228 -5.08 -17.47 21.11
CA ASN A 228 -5.00 -18.48 20.03
C ASN A 228 -4.95 -17.88 18.62
N HIS A 229 -4.85 -16.55 18.49
CA HIS A 229 -4.91 -15.85 17.20
C HIS A 229 -3.66 -15.01 16.93
N ASN A 230 -2.55 -15.21 17.65
CA ASN A 230 -1.30 -14.45 17.43
C ASN A 230 -1.49 -12.92 17.46
N MET A 231 -2.41 -12.43 18.29
CA MET A 231 -2.60 -11.00 18.47
C MET A 231 -1.38 -10.39 19.16
N ARG A 232 -0.87 -9.31 18.58
CA ARG A 232 0.20 -8.49 19.12
C ARG A 232 -0.36 -7.15 19.57
N VAL A 233 0.24 -6.62 20.63
CA VAL A 233 0.01 -5.26 21.10
C VAL A 233 1.37 -4.60 21.22
N LEU A 234 1.55 -3.51 20.49
CA LEU A 234 2.76 -2.70 20.48
C LEU A 234 2.45 -1.36 21.15
N ASN A 235 3.46 -0.76 21.79
CA ASN A 235 3.38 0.60 22.32
C ASN A 235 4.39 1.50 21.59
N PRO A 236 3.98 2.18 20.50
CA PRO A 236 4.84 3.09 19.76
C PRO A 236 5.47 4.18 20.62
N THR A 237 4.73 4.75 21.57
CA THR A 237 5.27 5.82 22.44
C THR A 237 6.39 5.34 23.38
N GLU A 238 6.46 4.04 23.67
CA GLU A 238 7.59 3.43 24.40
C GLU A 238 8.75 3.06 23.47
N ILE A 239 8.49 2.93 22.17
CA ILE A 239 9.52 2.72 21.16
C ILE A 239 10.12 4.08 20.84
N ALA A 240 11.28 4.38 21.44
CA ALA A 240 12.00 5.63 21.20
C ALA A 240 12.06 5.90 19.68
N VAL A 241 11.47 7.03 19.26
CA VAL A 241 11.62 7.52 17.89
C VAL A 241 13.10 7.66 17.66
N ASP A 242 13.61 6.94 16.68
CA ASP A 242 15.02 6.94 16.35
C ASP A 242 15.44 8.38 16.02
N PRO A 243 16.18 9.07 16.90
CA PRO A 243 16.50 10.47 16.71
C PRO A 243 17.34 10.67 15.44
N THR A 244 18.08 9.64 15.05
CA THR A 244 18.89 9.62 13.83
C THR A 244 18.01 9.75 12.58
N LEU A 245 16.85 9.09 12.52
CA LEU A 245 15.90 9.25 11.40
C LEU A 245 15.28 10.64 11.32
N LYS A 246 15.02 11.29 12.47
CA LYS A 246 14.53 12.66 12.47
C LYS A 246 15.62 13.63 11.99
N ASN A 247 16.85 13.39 12.43
CA ASN A 247 17.98 14.25 12.13
C ASN A 247 18.39 14.19 10.66
N THR A 248 18.20 13.07 9.94
CA THR A 248 18.47 13.02 8.49
C THR A 248 17.59 13.94 7.64
N MET A 249 16.43 14.35 8.19
CA MET A 249 15.43 15.18 7.51
C MET A 249 15.44 16.65 7.97
N THR A 250 16.40 17.05 8.81
CA THR A 250 16.56 18.44 9.23
C THR A 250 17.09 19.33 8.09
N SER A 251 16.81 20.64 8.17
CA SER A 251 17.32 21.63 7.24
C SER A 251 18.80 21.97 7.46
N ASP A 252 19.36 21.65 8.63
CA ASP A 252 20.79 21.82 8.92
C ASP A 252 21.62 20.70 8.25
N PRO A 253 22.45 21.02 7.23
CA PRO A 253 23.22 20.01 6.50
C PRO A 253 24.22 19.26 7.39
N TYR A 254 24.80 19.91 8.41
CA TYR A 254 25.78 19.25 9.28
C TYR A 254 25.13 18.15 10.11
N THR A 255 24.02 18.46 10.78
CA THR A 255 23.23 17.48 11.54
C THR A 255 22.68 16.38 10.63
N ALA A 256 22.15 16.74 9.46
CA ALA A 256 21.61 15.77 8.51
C ALA A 256 22.66 14.79 8.00
N GLN A 257 23.82 15.30 7.58
CA GLN A 257 24.91 14.47 7.06
C GLN A 257 25.54 13.60 8.16
N ALA A 258 25.66 14.10 9.39
CA ALA A 258 26.11 13.29 10.52
C ALA A 258 25.16 12.11 10.79
N ALA A 259 23.85 12.37 10.79
CA ALA A 259 22.84 11.32 10.95
C ALA A 259 22.85 10.32 9.78
N TRP A 260 23.03 10.78 8.54
CA TRP A 260 23.19 9.88 7.40
C TRP A 260 24.44 9.01 7.50
N LYS A 261 25.57 9.56 7.94
CA LYS A 261 26.79 8.79 8.21
C LYS A 261 26.55 7.71 9.26
N GLU A 262 25.78 8.00 10.30
CA GLU A 262 25.40 7.01 11.32
C GLU A 262 24.53 5.89 10.74
N ILE A 263 23.48 6.23 9.98
CA ILE A 263 22.63 5.24 9.29
C ILE A 263 23.45 4.34 8.35
N LEU A 264 24.44 4.92 7.67
CA LEU A 264 25.28 4.21 6.68
C LEU A 264 26.56 3.61 7.28
N SER A 265 26.75 3.70 8.60
CA SER A 265 28.00 3.33 9.29
C SER A 265 28.27 1.83 9.31
N THR A 266 27.24 0.99 9.30
CA THR A 266 27.34 -0.46 9.42
C THR A 266 26.36 -1.18 8.49
N GLU A 267 26.69 -2.42 8.12
CA GLU A 267 25.78 -3.27 7.33
C GLU A 267 24.46 -3.53 8.06
N ALA A 268 24.51 -3.75 9.38
CA ALA A 268 23.31 -3.95 10.19
C ALA A 268 22.39 -2.71 10.16
N SER A 269 22.96 -1.51 10.23
CA SER A 269 22.22 -0.27 10.12
C SER A 269 21.61 -0.08 8.72
N ILE A 270 22.39 -0.31 7.66
CA ILE A 270 21.89 -0.26 6.27
C ILE A 270 20.74 -1.26 6.07
N ASN A 271 20.87 -2.49 6.57
CA ASN A 271 19.80 -3.49 6.51
C ASN A 271 18.56 -3.02 7.26
N LYS A 272 18.70 -2.47 8.48
CA LYS A 272 17.58 -1.96 9.28
C LYS A 272 16.83 -0.82 8.58
N TYR A 273 17.56 0.13 7.98
CA TYR A 273 16.96 1.32 7.35
C TYR A 273 16.82 1.21 5.83
N TYR A 274 16.93 0.02 5.24
CA TYR A 274 16.91 -0.17 3.77
C TYR A 274 15.72 0.55 3.09
N ASP A 275 14.52 0.38 3.62
CA ASP A 275 13.32 1.00 3.04
C ASP A 275 13.35 2.53 3.13
N PHE A 276 13.86 3.07 4.24
CA PHE A 276 14.04 4.51 4.42
C PHE A 276 15.12 5.06 3.48
N ILE A 277 16.29 4.43 3.42
CA ILE A 277 17.43 4.82 2.55
C ILE A 277 16.97 4.89 1.09
N THR A 278 16.28 3.84 0.62
CA THR A 278 15.87 3.76 -0.79
C THR A 278 14.72 4.71 -1.15
N ARG A 279 13.86 5.10 -0.19
CA ARG A 279 12.87 6.17 -0.41
C ARG A 279 13.49 7.56 -0.49
N GLN A 280 14.65 7.76 0.14
CA GLN A 280 15.32 9.07 0.23
C GLN A 280 16.35 9.30 -0.88
N GLU A 281 16.22 8.62 -2.04
CA GLU A 281 17.20 8.71 -3.14
C GLU A 281 17.33 10.10 -3.79
N LEU A 282 16.39 11.01 -3.51
CA LEU A 282 16.41 12.43 -3.94
C LEU A 282 16.98 13.38 -2.87
N ASN A 283 17.30 12.88 -1.67
CA ASN A 283 17.77 13.71 -0.57
C ASN A 283 19.21 14.19 -0.82
N SER A 284 19.42 15.50 -0.87
CA SER A 284 20.72 16.11 -1.18
C SER A 284 21.80 15.80 -0.14
N ASN A 285 21.45 15.66 1.14
CA ASN A 285 22.39 15.32 2.19
C ASN A 285 22.85 13.85 2.09
N LEU A 286 21.93 12.94 1.73
CA LEU A 286 22.28 11.56 1.41
C LEU A 286 23.27 11.50 0.23
N SER A 287 22.97 12.22 -0.87
CA SER A 287 23.87 12.31 -2.02
C SER A 287 25.24 12.86 -1.65
N ALA A 288 25.31 13.91 -0.81
CA ALA A 288 26.57 14.48 -0.37
C ALA A 288 27.41 13.50 0.46
N VAL A 289 26.78 12.76 1.40
CA VAL A 289 27.48 11.75 2.21
C VAL A 289 28.01 10.62 1.34
N ILE A 290 27.20 10.08 0.45
CA ILE A 290 27.62 8.97 -0.43
C ILE A 290 28.72 9.45 -1.38
N ALA A 291 28.66 10.66 -1.93
CA ALA A 291 29.68 11.15 -2.84
C ALA A 291 31.05 11.42 -2.17
N SER A 292 31.05 11.82 -0.89
CA SER A 292 32.26 12.28 -0.19
C SER A 292 33.00 11.20 0.60
N ASP A 293 32.36 10.07 0.93
CA ASP A 293 32.93 9.04 1.79
C ASP A 293 33.05 7.68 1.07
N LEU A 294 34.27 7.35 0.65
CA LEU A 294 34.56 6.10 -0.07
C LEU A 294 34.23 4.85 0.75
N ALA A 295 34.46 4.88 2.07
CA ALA A 295 34.20 3.72 2.92
C ALA A 295 32.68 3.45 3.03
N ILE A 296 31.87 4.52 3.10
CA ILE A 296 30.41 4.41 3.01
C ILE A 296 29.99 3.85 1.65
N ARG A 297 30.55 4.34 0.53
CA ARG A 297 30.22 3.81 -0.82
C ARG A 297 30.49 2.32 -0.93
N THR A 298 31.68 1.86 -0.55
CA THR A 298 32.05 0.43 -0.59
C THR A 298 31.13 -0.42 0.29
N ARG A 299 30.72 0.11 1.45
CA ARG A 299 29.80 -0.59 2.34
C ARG A 299 28.40 -0.70 1.74
N ILE A 300 27.86 0.40 1.20
CA ILE A 300 26.57 0.40 0.50
C ILE A 300 26.60 -0.60 -0.65
N GLU A 301 27.63 -0.56 -1.49
CA GLU A 301 27.80 -1.49 -2.61
C GLU A 301 27.75 -2.94 -2.12
N THR A 302 28.59 -3.28 -1.14
CA THR A 302 28.68 -4.64 -0.59
C THR A 302 27.35 -5.10 0.00
N THR A 303 26.70 -4.26 0.80
CA THR A 303 25.42 -4.58 1.44
C THR A 303 24.29 -4.72 0.41
N PHE A 304 24.18 -3.80 -0.55
CA PHE A 304 23.14 -3.86 -1.57
C PHE A 304 23.33 -5.04 -2.53
N ILE A 305 24.57 -5.42 -2.87
CA ILE A 305 24.83 -6.65 -3.65
C ILE A 305 24.36 -7.89 -2.87
N LYS A 306 24.56 -7.94 -1.55
CA LYS A 306 24.00 -9.03 -0.71
C LYS A 306 22.47 -9.02 -0.74
N ILE A 307 21.85 -7.85 -0.59
CA ILE A 307 20.40 -7.66 -0.68
C ILE A 307 19.83 -8.15 -2.02
N ILE A 308 20.47 -7.78 -3.14
CA ILE A 308 20.05 -8.23 -4.48
C ILE A 308 20.09 -9.75 -4.60
N LYS A 309 21.08 -10.41 -3.99
CA LYS A 309 21.19 -11.88 -3.97
C LYS A 309 20.13 -12.53 -3.08
N THR A 310 19.86 -11.97 -1.90
CA THR A 310 18.86 -12.54 -0.98
C THR A 310 17.42 -12.28 -1.43
N ALA A 311 17.19 -11.24 -2.23
CA ALA A 311 15.92 -10.92 -2.86
C ALA A 311 15.69 -11.66 -4.20
N ALA A 312 16.39 -12.77 -4.47
CA ALA A 312 16.17 -13.57 -5.67
C ALA A 312 14.69 -14.00 -5.80
N GLY A 313 14.11 -13.77 -6.97
CA GLY A 313 12.68 -13.99 -7.23
C GLY A 313 11.77 -12.80 -6.91
N LEU A 314 12.33 -11.70 -6.37
CA LEU A 314 11.63 -10.43 -6.13
C LEU A 314 12.23 -9.33 -7.01
N SER A 315 11.88 -9.35 -8.29
CA SER A 315 12.47 -8.51 -9.32
C SER A 315 12.40 -7.01 -9.01
N ALA A 316 11.30 -6.50 -8.45
CA ALA A 316 11.12 -5.11 -8.10
C ALA A 316 12.08 -4.70 -6.97
N ILE A 317 12.32 -5.57 -5.98
CA ILE A 317 13.29 -5.30 -4.90
C ILE A 317 14.73 -5.30 -5.44
N GLN A 318 15.04 -6.24 -6.35
CA GLN A 318 16.34 -6.31 -6.99
C GLN A 318 16.60 -5.08 -7.87
N LEU A 319 15.64 -4.68 -8.71
CA LEU A 319 15.70 -3.50 -9.56
C LEU A 319 15.82 -2.21 -8.76
N LYS A 320 14.98 -2.03 -7.73
CA LYS A 320 15.06 -0.88 -6.82
C LYS A 320 16.46 -0.72 -6.22
N SER A 321 17.08 -1.83 -5.81
CA SER A 321 18.44 -1.83 -5.26
C SER A 321 19.49 -1.49 -6.32
N LEU A 322 19.38 -2.04 -7.53
CA LEU A 322 20.29 -1.75 -8.64
C LEU A 322 20.18 -0.29 -9.10
N ASN A 323 18.96 0.22 -9.24
CA ASN A 323 18.68 1.59 -9.64
C ASN A 323 19.23 2.58 -8.62
N PHE A 324 19.09 2.29 -7.31
CA PHE A 324 19.73 3.06 -6.26
C PHE A 324 21.26 3.11 -6.44
N LEU A 325 21.92 1.96 -6.59
CA LEU A 325 23.37 1.90 -6.79
C LEU A 325 23.84 2.67 -8.03
N LYS A 326 23.10 2.56 -9.14
CA LYS A 326 23.37 3.29 -10.39
C LYS A 326 23.22 4.80 -10.19
N ARG A 327 22.14 5.24 -9.54
CA ARG A 327 21.82 6.65 -9.31
C ARG A 327 22.92 7.37 -8.54
N PHE A 328 23.49 6.72 -7.53
CA PHE A 328 24.61 7.26 -6.75
C PHE A 328 25.99 6.96 -7.35
N GLN A 329 26.04 6.48 -8.60
CA GLN A 329 27.26 6.13 -9.33
C GLN A 329 28.17 5.18 -8.54
N ILE A 330 27.57 4.31 -7.72
CA ILE A 330 28.30 3.29 -6.95
C ILE A 330 28.68 2.13 -7.87
N ILE A 331 27.82 1.83 -8.86
CA ILE A 331 28.09 0.90 -9.95
C ILE A 331 28.05 1.63 -11.29
N THR A 332 28.77 1.11 -12.27
CA THR A 332 28.73 1.64 -13.65
C THR A 332 27.43 1.24 -14.34
N ASN A 333 27.11 1.93 -15.45
CA ASN A 333 25.99 1.55 -16.31
C ASN A 333 26.13 0.11 -16.85
N ASP A 334 27.36 -0.33 -17.14
CA ASP A 334 27.61 -1.69 -17.60
C ASP A 334 27.32 -2.72 -16.50
N VAL A 335 27.81 -2.50 -15.28
CA VAL A 335 27.54 -3.40 -14.14
C VAL A 335 26.04 -3.45 -13.83
N HIS A 336 25.36 -2.31 -13.89
CA HIS A 336 23.90 -2.23 -13.75
C HIS A 336 23.20 -3.05 -14.82
N THR A 337 23.49 -2.80 -16.11
CA THR A 337 22.88 -3.49 -17.25
C THR A 337 23.12 -5.01 -17.18
N GLN A 338 24.34 -5.44 -16.88
CA GLN A 338 24.68 -6.86 -16.72
C GLN A 338 23.95 -7.50 -15.55
N SER A 339 23.70 -6.76 -14.47
CA SER A 339 22.93 -7.27 -13.33
C SER A 339 21.44 -7.39 -13.65
N VAL A 340 20.87 -6.43 -14.37
CA VAL A 340 19.49 -6.52 -14.89
C VAL A 340 19.36 -7.72 -15.84
N LEU A 341 20.32 -7.92 -16.74
CA LEU A 341 20.32 -9.09 -17.65
C LEU A 341 20.38 -10.41 -16.89
N LYS A 342 21.14 -10.50 -15.79
CA LYS A 342 21.15 -11.70 -14.92
C LYS A 342 19.79 -11.98 -14.31
N ILE A 343 19.09 -10.96 -13.82
CA ILE A 343 17.72 -11.11 -13.29
C ILE A 343 16.78 -11.57 -14.40
N THR A 344 16.83 -10.90 -15.55
CA THR A 344 16.02 -11.22 -16.74
C THR A 344 16.23 -12.68 -17.17
N ASN A 345 17.49 -13.11 -17.34
CA ASN A 345 17.81 -14.47 -17.72
C ASN A 345 17.41 -15.50 -16.65
N SER A 346 17.47 -15.14 -15.36
CA SER A 346 16.99 -16.00 -14.29
C SER A 346 15.49 -16.27 -14.43
N ILE A 347 14.68 -15.26 -14.75
CA ILE A 347 13.23 -15.42 -14.97
C ILE A 347 12.99 -16.27 -16.23
N LEU A 348 13.67 -15.95 -17.32
CA LEU A 348 13.56 -16.64 -18.61
C LEU A 348 14.08 -18.09 -18.59
N SER A 349 14.92 -18.47 -17.62
CA SER A 349 15.43 -19.84 -17.47
C SER A 349 14.33 -20.86 -17.12
N THR A 350 13.14 -20.39 -16.76
CA THR A 350 11.96 -21.20 -16.48
C THR A 350 10.85 -20.90 -17.50
N GLN A 351 9.83 -21.76 -17.57
CA GLN A 351 8.65 -21.45 -18.38
C GLN A 351 8.01 -20.15 -17.86
N ILE A 352 7.87 -19.16 -18.74
CA ILE A 352 7.29 -17.85 -18.39
C ILE A 352 5.81 -18.05 -18.03
N ASP A 353 5.51 -18.00 -16.74
CA ASP A 353 4.16 -17.99 -16.20
C ASP A 353 3.65 -16.54 -16.01
N TYR A 354 2.49 -16.37 -15.37
CA TYR A 354 1.90 -15.05 -15.14
C TYR A 354 2.82 -14.12 -14.31
N VAL A 355 3.44 -14.66 -13.26
CA VAL A 355 4.36 -13.91 -12.39
C VAL A 355 5.60 -13.52 -13.16
N GLY A 356 6.23 -14.46 -13.87
CA GLY A 356 7.41 -14.19 -14.67
C GLY A 356 7.15 -13.19 -15.80
N ALA A 357 5.97 -13.25 -16.44
CA ALA A 357 5.58 -12.28 -17.47
C ALA A 357 5.43 -10.86 -16.89
N ASP A 358 4.77 -10.72 -15.74
CA ASP A 358 4.62 -9.43 -15.04
C ASP A 358 5.99 -8.87 -14.61
N GLN A 359 6.85 -9.71 -14.02
CA GLN A 359 8.23 -9.34 -13.64
C GLN A 359 9.05 -8.83 -14.83
N LEU A 360 9.02 -9.56 -15.95
CA LEU A 360 9.71 -9.16 -17.17
C LEU A 360 9.14 -7.86 -17.75
N CYS A 361 7.82 -7.67 -17.71
CA CYS A 361 7.20 -6.45 -18.20
C CYS A 361 7.67 -5.22 -17.41
N GLU A 362 7.73 -5.30 -16.08
CA GLU A 362 8.22 -4.20 -15.25
C GLU A 362 9.72 -3.93 -15.49
N ILE A 363 10.55 -4.98 -15.63
CA ILE A 363 11.95 -4.83 -16.05
C ILE A 363 12.04 -4.08 -17.39
N PHE A 364 11.27 -4.47 -18.39
CA PHE A 364 11.32 -3.87 -19.73
C PHE A 364 10.82 -2.42 -19.75
N LYS A 365 9.80 -2.10 -18.95
CA LYS A 365 9.31 -0.73 -18.79
C LYS A 365 10.38 0.18 -18.18
N GLU A 366 11.03 -0.27 -17.12
CA GLU A 366 12.08 0.50 -16.44
C GLU A 366 13.40 0.57 -17.24
N GLN A 367 13.71 -0.48 -17.99
CA GLN A 367 14.99 -0.65 -18.70
C GLN A 367 14.77 -0.70 -20.21
N GLN A 368 14.26 0.41 -20.75
CA GLN A 368 14.04 0.58 -22.19
C GLN A 368 15.33 0.32 -22.98
N GLY A 369 15.25 -0.52 -24.01
CA GLY A 369 16.39 -0.88 -24.85
C GLY A 369 17.37 -1.90 -24.24
N LEU A 370 16.97 -2.65 -23.21
CA LEU A 370 17.79 -3.73 -22.63
C LEU A 370 18.27 -4.73 -23.72
N PRO A 371 19.58 -4.96 -23.89
CA PRO A 371 20.11 -5.79 -24.97
C PRO A 371 20.00 -7.29 -24.62
N LEU A 372 18.90 -7.91 -25.05
CA LEU A 372 18.66 -9.34 -24.85
C LEU A 372 19.54 -10.19 -25.77
N SER A 373 19.96 -11.36 -25.27
CA SER A 373 20.62 -12.37 -26.10
C SER A 373 19.63 -13.00 -27.09
N ALA A 374 20.14 -13.62 -28.16
CA ALA A 374 19.30 -14.35 -29.11
C ALA A 374 18.52 -15.49 -28.44
N GLU A 375 19.10 -16.13 -27.42
CA GLU A 375 18.44 -17.16 -26.61
C GLU A 375 17.27 -16.58 -25.81
N ALA A 376 17.49 -15.47 -25.09
CA ALA A 376 16.45 -14.78 -24.33
C ALA A 376 15.30 -14.32 -25.23
N GLN A 377 15.61 -13.76 -26.40
CA GLN A 377 14.60 -13.39 -27.40
C GLN A 377 13.84 -14.62 -27.92
N GLY A 378 14.53 -15.75 -28.12
CA GLY A 378 13.92 -17.02 -28.49
C GLY A 378 12.92 -17.50 -27.44
N GLN A 379 13.27 -17.44 -26.16
CA GLN A 379 12.39 -17.81 -25.04
C GLN A 379 11.14 -16.92 -24.97
N ILE A 380 11.30 -15.60 -25.15
CA ILE A 380 10.16 -14.66 -25.22
C ILE A 380 9.26 -15.01 -26.41
N ASN A 381 9.84 -15.23 -27.59
CA ASN A 381 9.08 -15.52 -28.82
C ASN A 381 8.31 -16.85 -28.76
N GLN A 382 8.77 -17.82 -27.95
CA GLN A 382 8.10 -19.09 -27.70
C GLN A 382 7.01 -19.00 -26.63
N SER A 383 6.96 -17.92 -25.85
CA SER A 383 5.98 -17.72 -24.78
C SER A 383 4.60 -17.35 -25.30
N ILE A 384 3.56 -17.77 -24.58
CA ILE A 384 2.20 -17.26 -24.79
C ILE A 384 2.10 -15.75 -24.48
N TYR A 385 3.04 -15.21 -23.69
CA TYR A 385 3.09 -13.80 -23.32
C TYR A 385 3.91 -12.93 -24.28
N LYS A 386 4.38 -13.45 -25.42
CA LYS A 386 5.28 -12.73 -26.34
C LYS A 386 4.77 -11.34 -26.73
N ASP A 387 3.49 -11.20 -27.06
CA ASP A 387 2.92 -9.94 -27.54
C ASP A 387 2.83 -8.92 -26.42
N PHE A 388 2.47 -9.37 -25.21
CA PHE A 388 2.48 -8.56 -24.00
C PHE A 388 3.90 -8.07 -23.67
N LEU A 389 4.88 -8.98 -23.66
CA LEU A 389 6.28 -8.65 -23.35
C LEU A 389 6.90 -7.71 -24.39
N ASN A 390 6.65 -7.91 -25.68
CA ASN A 390 7.14 -7.02 -26.74
C ASN A 390 6.55 -5.61 -26.61
N LYS A 391 5.27 -5.49 -26.23
CA LYS A 391 4.67 -4.17 -25.90
C LYS A 391 5.37 -3.51 -24.72
N CYS A 392 5.67 -4.25 -23.65
CA CYS A 392 6.40 -3.69 -22.50
C CYS A 392 7.81 -3.19 -22.87
N ARG A 393 8.43 -3.79 -23.90
CA ARG A 393 9.71 -3.36 -24.47
C ARG A 393 9.62 -2.14 -25.40
N GLY A 394 8.42 -1.61 -25.63
CA GLY A 394 8.19 -0.56 -26.62
C GLY A 394 8.31 -1.03 -28.07
N GLU A 395 8.37 -2.34 -28.31
CA GLU A 395 8.39 -2.90 -29.66
C GLU A 395 6.97 -2.84 -30.23
N VAL A 396 6.70 -1.81 -31.03
CA VAL A 396 5.41 -1.64 -31.70
C VAL A 396 5.32 -2.68 -32.80
N SER A 397 4.36 -3.61 -32.69
CA SER A 397 3.96 -4.45 -33.82
C SER A 397 3.54 -3.54 -34.98
N GLN A 398 4.30 -3.53 -36.06
CA GLN A 398 4.15 -2.59 -37.18
C GLN A 398 2.87 -2.76 -38.02
N GLN A 399 1.92 -3.61 -37.60
CA GLN A 399 0.62 -3.75 -38.25
C GLN A 399 -0.50 -3.94 -37.23
N ILE A 400 -0.84 -2.89 -36.49
CA ILE A 400 -2.09 -2.90 -35.71
C ILE A 400 -3.23 -2.62 -36.70
N ASN A 401 -3.88 -3.68 -37.18
CA ASN A 401 -5.21 -3.54 -37.77
C ASN A 401 -6.15 -3.03 -36.68
N PHE A 402 -6.42 -1.72 -36.69
CA PHE A 402 -7.31 -1.09 -35.72
C PHE A 402 -8.71 -1.70 -35.82
N SER A 403 -9.24 -2.17 -34.68
CA SER A 403 -10.64 -2.58 -34.58
C SER A 403 -11.59 -1.43 -34.96
N PRO A 404 -12.82 -1.75 -35.39
CA PRO A 404 -13.89 -0.75 -35.51
C PRO A 404 -14.06 0.10 -34.25
N ALA A 405 -13.96 -0.49 -33.06
CA ALA A 405 -13.96 0.25 -31.79
C ALA A 405 -12.81 1.28 -31.71
N PHE A 406 -11.57 0.86 -32.01
CA PHE A 406 -10.42 1.77 -32.01
C PHE A 406 -10.55 2.88 -33.06
N LYS A 407 -11.04 2.55 -34.25
CA LYS A 407 -11.30 3.52 -35.34
C LYS A 407 -12.33 4.57 -34.92
N CYS A 408 -13.42 4.14 -34.27
CA CYS A 408 -14.43 5.04 -33.71
C CYS A 408 -13.80 6.02 -32.71
N LEU A 409 -12.99 5.52 -31.76
CA LEU A 409 -12.34 6.35 -30.74
C LEU A 409 -11.35 7.37 -31.32
N LYS A 410 -10.65 7.02 -32.41
CA LYS A 410 -9.73 7.96 -33.08
C LYS A 410 -10.44 9.06 -33.88
N GLY A 411 -11.75 8.94 -34.09
CA GLY A 411 -12.54 9.89 -34.84
C GLY A 411 -12.42 9.67 -36.35
N ASP A 412 -13.53 9.27 -36.96
CA ASP A 412 -13.80 9.46 -38.38
C ASP A 412 -14.35 10.87 -38.70
N GLY A 413 -14.31 11.79 -37.71
CA GLY A 413 -14.85 13.15 -37.82
C GLY A 413 -16.15 13.38 -37.03
N THR A 414 -16.71 12.36 -36.37
CA THR A 414 -17.85 12.52 -35.46
C THR A 414 -17.41 12.45 -33.99
N TYR A 415 -17.64 13.51 -33.21
CA TYR A 415 -17.38 13.53 -31.76
C TYR A 415 -18.37 12.61 -31.03
N ARG A 416 -18.19 11.29 -31.11
CA ARG A 416 -18.89 10.35 -30.24
C ARG A 416 -18.17 10.26 -28.89
N TYR A 417 -18.94 10.18 -27.82
CA TYR A 417 -18.41 9.91 -26.48
C TYR A 417 -17.74 8.53 -26.44
N ASP A 418 -16.61 8.39 -25.74
CA ASP A 418 -15.81 7.14 -25.71
C ASP A 418 -16.66 5.91 -25.36
N TRP A 419 -17.61 6.05 -24.42
CA TRP A 419 -18.60 5.02 -24.09
C TRP A 419 -19.42 4.54 -25.29
N ALA A 420 -19.92 5.45 -26.12
CA ALA A 420 -20.69 5.08 -27.31
C ALA A 420 -19.84 4.27 -28.29
N CYS A 421 -18.57 4.65 -28.49
CA CYS A 421 -17.66 3.87 -29.32
C CYS A 421 -17.44 2.46 -28.76
N LEU A 422 -17.26 2.30 -27.44
CA LEU A 422 -17.10 0.99 -26.83
C LEU A 422 -18.37 0.14 -26.92
N THR A 423 -19.54 0.71 -26.64
CA THR A 423 -20.81 -0.03 -26.62
C THR A 423 -21.31 -0.38 -28.02
N ASP A 424 -21.25 0.55 -28.97
CA ASP A 424 -21.74 0.35 -30.35
C ASP A 424 -20.86 -0.69 -31.09
N ASN A 425 -19.59 -0.81 -30.67
CA ASN A 425 -18.62 -1.72 -31.26
C ASN A 425 -18.25 -2.89 -30.33
N ALA A 426 -19.11 -3.23 -29.36
CA ALA A 426 -18.84 -4.22 -28.32
C ALA A 426 -18.31 -5.56 -28.88
N TYR A 427 -18.80 -6.00 -30.04
CA TYR A 427 -18.40 -7.26 -30.69
C TYR A 427 -16.98 -7.24 -31.27
N THR A 428 -16.39 -6.05 -31.41
CA THR A 428 -15.10 -5.86 -32.08
C THR A 428 -14.04 -5.27 -31.14
N LEU A 429 -14.36 -5.15 -29.85
CA LEU A 429 -13.43 -4.66 -28.83
C LEU A 429 -12.10 -5.40 -28.88
N ASP A 430 -11.02 -4.66 -28.65
CA ASP A 430 -9.67 -5.15 -28.46
C ASP A 430 -8.99 -4.35 -27.34
N ILE A 431 -7.89 -4.87 -26.81
CA ILE A 431 -7.16 -4.22 -25.70
C ILE A 431 -6.69 -2.80 -26.06
N PRO A 432 -6.12 -2.55 -27.26
CA PRO A 432 -5.75 -1.19 -27.65
C PRO A 432 -6.91 -0.19 -27.63
N ALA A 433 -8.13 -0.57 -28.05
CA ALA A 433 -9.30 0.32 -27.99
C ALA A 433 -9.65 0.66 -26.54
N CYS A 434 -9.65 -0.34 -25.67
CA CYS A 434 -9.95 -0.19 -24.26
C CYS A 434 -8.94 0.72 -23.54
N GLN A 435 -7.64 0.50 -23.79
CA GLN A 435 -6.56 1.33 -23.25
C GLN A 435 -6.61 2.76 -23.79
N TYR A 436 -6.92 2.92 -25.08
CA TYR A 436 -7.03 4.24 -25.69
C TYR A 436 -8.23 5.02 -25.14
N ALA A 437 -9.40 4.40 -25.00
CA ALA A 437 -10.56 5.00 -24.34
C ALA A 437 -10.23 5.40 -22.89
N LYS A 438 -9.61 4.50 -22.12
CA LYS A 438 -9.12 4.80 -20.76
C LYS A 438 -8.20 6.01 -20.74
N SER A 439 -7.22 6.09 -21.64
CA SER A 439 -6.23 7.17 -21.68
C SER A 439 -6.82 8.57 -21.95
N ARG A 440 -8.02 8.64 -22.53
CA ARG A 440 -8.73 9.90 -22.82
C ARG A 440 -9.61 10.37 -21.66
N ASN A 441 -9.82 9.51 -20.66
CA ASN A 441 -10.70 9.77 -19.53
C ASN A 441 -9.89 10.24 -18.32
N GLN A 442 -10.17 11.45 -17.84
CA GLN A 442 -9.47 12.04 -16.70
C GLN A 442 -10.02 11.55 -15.36
N ASP A 443 -11.25 11.04 -15.33
CA ASP A 443 -11.85 10.48 -14.14
C ASP A 443 -11.37 9.02 -13.99
N PRO A 444 -10.56 8.70 -12.96
CA PRO A 444 -10.01 7.36 -12.78
C PRO A 444 -11.08 6.29 -12.54
N GLU A 445 -12.24 6.63 -11.95
CA GLU A 445 -13.31 5.66 -11.72
C GLU A 445 -13.96 5.29 -13.06
N ASN A 446 -14.40 6.29 -13.81
CA ASN A 446 -15.01 6.09 -15.13
C ASN A 446 -14.01 5.46 -16.13
N ALA A 447 -12.73 5.80 -16.04
CA ALA A 447 -11.66 5.20 -16.84
C ALA A 447 -11.51 3.70 -16.57
N ASP A 448 -11.54 3.28 -15.31
CA ASP A 448 -11.49 1.87 -14.93
C ASP A 448 -12.80 1.13 -15.24
N ASP A 449 -13.96 1.80 -15.14
CA ASP A 449 -15.25 1.22 -15.54
C ASP A 449 -15.28 0.88 -17.03
N MET A 450 -14.66 1.69 -17.89
CA MET A 450 -14.46 1.37 -19.30
C MET A 450 -13.63 0.09 -19.50
N LEU A 451 -12.57 -0.09 -18.69
CA LEU A 451 -11.76 -1.31 -18.72
C LEU A 451 -12.55 -2.53 -18.21
N TRP A 452 -13.38 -2.37 -17.18
CA TRP A 452 -14.30 -3.41 -16.70
C TRP A 452 -15.29 -3.85 -17.77
N PHE A 453 -15.90 -2.90 -18.47
CA PHE A 453 -16.79 -3.17 -19.59
C PHE A 453 -16.07 -3.99 -20.68
N CYS A 454 -14.87 -3.55 -21.06
CA CYS A 454 -14.02 -4.22 -22.01
C CYS A 454 -13.68 -5.66 -21.61
N TYR A 455 -13.23 -5.87 -20.37
CA TYR A 455 -12.97 -7.19 -19.81
C TYR A 455 -14.20 -8.09 -19.94
N SER A 456 -15.36 -7.63 -19.44
CA SER A 456 -16.60 -8.41 -19.44
C SER A 456 -16.98 -8.84 -20.84
N LYS A 457 -16.98 -7.91 -21.82
CA LYS A 457 -17.36 -8.22 -23.20
C LYS A 457 -16.36 -9.13 -23.90
N MET A 458 -15.06 -8.92 -23.71
CA MET A 458 -14.07 -9.80 -24.32
C MET A 458 -14.10 -11.22 -23.74
N ILE A 459 -14.44 -11.38 -22.45
CA ILE A 459 -14.70 -12.71 -21.86
C ILE A 459 -15.96 -13.35 -22.45
N ASP A 460 -17.09 -12.62 -22.48
CA ASP A 460 -18.37 -13.14 -23.00
C ASP A 460 -18.23 -13.68 -24.44
N MET A 461 -17.32 -13.07 -25.22
CA MET A 461 -17.01 -13.45 -26.60
C MET A 461 -15.90 -14.51 -26.75
N GLY A 462 -15.26 -14.95 -25.65
CA GLY A 462 -14.12 -15.87 -25.71
C GLY A 462 -12.89 -15.27 -26.40
N ARG A 463 -12.72 -13.94 -26.36
CA ARG A 463 -11.65 -13.20 -27.07
C ARG A 463 -10.54 -12.72 -26.14
N LEU A 464 -10.70 -12.84 -24.82
CA LEU A 464 -9.69 -12.44 -23.85
C LEU A 464 -8.80 -13.64 -23.47
N SER A 465 -7.55 -13.62 -23.91
CA SER A 465 -6.54 -14.59 -23.46
C SER A 465 -5.96 -14.18 -22.10
N ARG A 466 -5.32 -15.10 -21.37
CA ARG A 466 -4.63 -14.77 -20.11
C ARG A 466 -3.55 -13.67 -20.27
N PRO A 467 -2.68 -13.68 -21.30
CA PRO A 467 -1.78 -12.56 -21.59
C PRO A 467 -2.50 -11.23 -21.86
N GLY A 468 -3.60 -11.28 -22.60
CA GLY A 468 -4.41 -10.09 -22.88
C GLY A 468 -5.10 -9.54 -21.63
N CYS A 469 -5.50 -10.42 -20.72
CA CYS A 469 -6.07 -10.03 -19.44
C CYS A 469 -5.02 -9.36 -18.55
N LEU A 470 -3.81 -9.92 -18.45
CA LEU A 470 -2.68 -9.30 -17.75
C LEU A 470 -2.38 -7.89 -18.30
N GLU A 471 -2.33 -7.74 -19.63
CA GLU A 471 -2.15 -6.43 -20.27
C GLU A 471 -3.23 -5.42 -19.88
N LEU A 472 -4.49 -5.86 -19.84
CA LEU A 472 -5.60 -5.03 -19.40
C LEU A 472 -5.46 -4.65 -17.91
N THR A 473 -5.02 -5.58 -17.05
CA THR A 473 -4.83 -5.31 -15.62
C THR A 473 -3.82 -4.21 -15.35
N HIS A 474 -2.69 -4.17 -16.06
CA HIS A 474 -1.69 -3.09 -15.90
C HIS A 474 -2.23 -1.72 -16.31
N SER A 475 -3.41 -1.67 -16.92
CA SER A 475 -4.05 -0.44 -17.34
C SER A 475 -5.00 0.12 -16.27
N PHE A 476 -5.31 -0.60 -15.20
CA PHE A 476 -6.17 -0.08 -14.13
C PHE A 476 -5.45 0.97 -13.28
N SER A 477 -6.16 2.06 -12.95
CA SER A 477 -5.65 3.17 -12.16
C SER A 477 -5.97 3.04 -10.67
N ILE A 478 -7.10 2.41 -10.33
CA ILE A 478 -7.51 2.19 -8.94
C ILE A 478 -7.00 0.82 -8.48
N LEU A 479 -6.21 0.81 -7.40
CA LEU A 479 -5.58 -0.40 -6.87
C LEU A 479 -6.58 -1.53 -6.58
N GLY A 480 -7.75 -1.22 -6.00
CA GLY A 480 -8.80 -2.20 -5.76
C GLY A 480 -9.36 -2.83 -7.03
N ASN A 481 -9.53 -2.04 -8.10
CA ASN A 481 -9.94 -2.56 -9.41
C ASN A 481 -8.84 -3.43 -10.03
N GLN A 482 -7.59 -2.99 -9.94
CA GLN A 482 -6.43 -3.76 -10.41
C GLN A 482 -6.34 -5.12 -9.69
N LEU A 483 -6.52 -5.13 -8.37
CA LEU A 483 -6.48 -6.36 -7.55
C LEU A 483 -7.54 -7.35 -8.02
N LYS A 484 -8.79 -6.89 -8.15
CA LYS A 484 -9.91 -7.71 -8.61
C LYS A 484 -9.71 -8.20 -10.04
N MET A 485 -9.15 -7.35 -10.91
CA MET A 485 -8.88 -7.74 -12.29
C MET A 485 -7.81 -8.83 -12.37
N ASN A 486 -6.71 -8.70 -11.61
CA ASN A 486 -5.68 -9.73 -11.51
C ASN A 486 -6.27 -11.06 -11.04
N TRP A 487 -7.08 -11.04 -9.97
CA TRP A 487 -7.73 -12.25 -9.46
C TRP A 487 -8.61 -12.90 -10.54
N ASN A 488 -9.38 -12.10 -11.27
CA ASN A 488 -10.21 -12.56 -12.38
C ASN A 488 -9.38 -13.18 -13.52
N CYS A 489 -8.27 -12.55 -13.92
CA CYS A 489 -7.38 -13.06 -14.96
C CYS A 489 -6.72 -14.40 -14.59
N LEU A 490 -6.48 -14.62 -13.30
CA LEU A 490 -5.85 -15.83 -12.78
C LEU A 490 -6.86 -16.96 -12.57
N ASN A 491 -8.08 -16.64 -12.10
CA ASN A 491 -9.03 -17.64 -11.59
C ASN A 491 -10.28 -17.85 -12.46
N ARG A 492 -10.54 -16.98 -13.46
CA ARG A 492 -11.74 -17.08 -14.32
C ARG A 492 -11.45 -17.29 -15.81
N LEU A 493 -10.18 -17.15 -16.22
CA LEU A 493 -9.67 -17.48 -17.56
C LEU A 493 -8.79 -18.73 -17.48
#